data_AF-A0A3C1DPM6-F1
#
_entry.id   AF-A0A3C1DPM6-F1
#
_cell.length_a   1.000
_cell.length_b   1.000
_cell.length_c   1.000
_cell.angle_alpha   90.00
_cell.angle_beta   90.00
_cell.angle_gamma   90.00
#
_symmetry.space_group_name_H-M   'P 1'
#
loop_
_entity.id
_entity.type
_entity.pdbx_description
1 polymer ?
#
loop_
_entity_poly.entity_id
_entity_poly.type
_entity_poly.pdbx_seq_one_letter_code
_entity_poly.pdbx_strand_id
1 'polypeptide(L)'
;GSFNSQVVGFRYFNVYGPRESHKARMASVAFHHYHQFRREGKVRLFEGCDGYAAGEQRRDFVFVGDVARVNLHFLDHPEKSGIFNVGTGRAQSFNELAVANVNACRALVGQPALPLAELVRQGLIEYIPFPADLKGKYQS
;
A
#
# COMPACT_ATOMS: atom_id res chain seq x y z
N GLY A 1 -8.65 9.81 -35.47
CA GLY A 1 -10.08 10.16 -35.31
C GLY A 1 -10.19 11.17 -34.21
N SER A 2 -10.87 12.28 -34.44
CA SER A 2 -11.19 13.25 -33.38
C SER A 2 -12.44 12.75 -32.66
N PHE A 3 -12.35 12.48 -31.35
CA PHE A 3 -13.51 12.18 -30.52
C PHE A 3 -14.06 13.50 -29.96
N ASN A 4 -15.38 13.70 -30.03
CA ASN A 4 -16.05 14.88 -29.46
C ASN A 4 -16.40 14.72 -27.98
N SER A 5 -16.20 13.53 -27.41
CA SER A 5 -16.46 13.21 -26.02
C SER A 5 -15.17 13.04 -25.25
N GLN A 6 -15.20 13.37 -23.96
CA GLN A 6 -14.07 13.20 -23.06
C GLN A 6 -13.65 11.72 -22.97
N VAL A 7 -12.33 11.47 -23.03
CA VAL A 7 -11.74 10.14 -22.78
C VAL A 7 -10.58 10.28 -21.82
N VAL A 8 -10.71 9.70 -20.62
CA VAL A 8 -9.69 9.75 -19.57
C VAL A 8 -9.32 8.35 -19.10
N GLY A 9 -8.04 8.01 -19.21
CA GLY A 9 -7.48 6.78 -18.67
C GLY A 9 -6.67 7.06 -17.41
N PHE A 10 -6.92 6.33 -16.33
CA PHE A 10 -6.14 6.44 -15.09
C PHE A 10 -5.28 5.20 -14.88
N ARG A 11 -3.97 5.41 -14.72
CA ARG A 11 -3.02 4.39 -14.29
C ARG A 11 -2.83 4.50 -12.78
N TYR A 12 -3.61 3.72 -12.04
CA TYR A 12 -3.53 3.71 -10.58
C TYR A 12 -2.26 3.01 -10.11
N PHE A 13 -1.61 3.62 -9.13
CA PHE A 13 -0.59 2.98 -8.33
C PHE A 13 -1.24 2.14 -7.22
N ASN A 14 -0.57 1.89 -6.10
CA ASN A 14 -1.04 0.93 -5.09
C ASN A 14 -2.17 1.55 -4.26
N VAL A 15 -3.41 1.39 -4.72
CA VAL A 15 -4.59 1.92 -4.05
C VAL A 15 -4.86 1.14 -2.76
N TYR A 16 -5.05 1.86 -1.65
CA TYR A 16 -5.46 1.30 -0.37
C TYR A 16 -6.62 2.09 0.26
N GLY A 17 -7.36 1.47 1.17
CA GLY A 17 -8.38 2.15 1.97
C GLY A 17 -9.67 1.34 2.19
N PRO A 18 -10.73 1.99 2.70
CA PRO A 18 -11.99 1.33 3.00
C PRO A 18 -12.59 0.56 1.81
N ARG A 19 -13.45 -0.42 2.14
CA ARG A 19 -14.21 -1.25 1.19
C ARG A 19 -13.40 -2.25 0.37
N GLU A 20 -12.20 -2.62 0.82
CA GLU A 20 -11.39 -3.64 0.16
C GLU A 20 -11.49 -5.06 0.74
N SER A 21 -12.38 -5.28 1.71
CA SER A 21 -12.55 -6.57 2.39
C SER A 21 -12.96 -7.73 1.48
N HIS A 22 -13.65 -7.44 0.38
CA HIS A 22 -14.07 -8.44 -0.61
C HIS A 22 -12.92 -8.94 -1.51
N LYS A 23 -11.73 -8.29 -1.47
CA LYS A 23 -10.62 -8.60 -2.38
C LYS A 23 -9.78 -9.81 -1.97
N ALA A 24 -10.01 -10.37 -0.77
CA ALA A 24 -9.26 -11.51 -0.23
C ALA A 24 -7.73 -11.35 -0.44
N ARG A 25 -7.06 -12.29 -1.11
CA ARG A 25 -5.60 -12.24 -1.39
C ARG A 25 -5.17 -10.96 -2.15
N MET A 26 -6.07 -10.35 -2.92
CA MET A 26 -5.79 -9.16 -3.74
C MET A 26 -6.04 -7.83 -3.00
N ALA A 27 -6.41 -7.86 -1.72
CA ALA A 27 -6.52 -6.66 -0.90
C ALA A 27 -5.15 -5.96 -0.76
N SER A 28 -5.16 -4.67 -0.42
CA SER A 28 -3.93 -3.90 -0.22
C SER A 28 -3.08 -4.50 0.90
N VAL A 29 -1.78 -4.23 0.85
CA VAL A 29 -0.86 -4.64 1.92
C VAL A 29 -1.22 -3.99 3.25
N ALA A 30 -1.78 -2.78 3.25
CA ALA A 30 -2.28 -2.12 4.45
C ALA A 30 -3.40 -2.94 5.12
N PHE A 31 -4.36 -3.42 4.33
CA PHE A 31 -5.44 -4.28 4.82
C PHE A 31 -4.92 -5.60 5.38
N HIS A 32 -4.01 -6.26 4.66
CA HIS A 32 -3.39 -7.50 5.12
C HIS A 32 -2.63 -7.30 6.43
N HIS A 33 -1.83 -6.23 6.56
CA HIS A 33 -1.10 -5.91 7.78
C HIS A 33 -2.03 -5.66 8.96
N TYR A 34 -3.09 -4.86 8.77
CA TYR A 34 -4.08 -4.61 9.81
C TYR A 34 -4.71 -5.92 10.32
N HIS A 35 -5.17 -6.78 9.41
CA HIS A 35 -5.80 -8.05 9.80
C HIS A 35 -4.81 -9.04 10.42
N GLN A 36 -3.58 -9.09 9.93
CA GLN A 36 -2.53 -9.94 10.49
C GLN A 36 -2.19 -9.50 11.92
N PHE A 37 -1.99 -8.20 12.14
CA PHE A 37 -1.69 -7.66 13.46
C PHE A 37 -2.84 -7.91 14.44
N ARG A 38 -4.09 -7.68 14.01
CA ARG A 38 -5.29 -7.95 14.80
C ARG A 38 -5.45 -9.41 15.20
N ARG A 39 -5.03 -10.35 14.35
CA ARG A 39 -5.18 -11.80 14.58
C ARG A 39 -4.01 -12.40 15.37
N GLU A 40 -2.79 -11.97 15.08
CA GLU A 40 -1.57 -12.65 15.51
C GLU A 40 -0.68 -11.77 16.42
N GLY A 41 -1.03 -10.50 16.59
CA GLY A 41 -0.21 -9.53 17.33
C GLY A 41 1.04 -9.07 16.58
N LYS A 42 1.17 -9.41 15.29
CA LYS A 42 2.36 -9.12 14.49
C LYS A 42 2.07 -8.98 13.01
N VAL A 43 2.97 -8.32 12.30
CA VAL A 43 3.00 -8.19 10.84
C VAL A 43 4.21 -8.94 10.29
N ARG A 44 4.04 -9.68 9.19
CA ARG A 44 5.13 -10.34 8.47
C ARG A 44 5.44 -9.60 7.18
N LEU A 45 6.70 -9.25 7.00
CA LEU A 45 7.26 -8.70 5.77
C LEU A 45 8.16 -9.73 5.12
N PHE A 46 8.38 -9.61 3.81
CA PHE A 46 9.37 -10.47 3.16
C PHE A 46 10.79 -10.00 3.45
N GLU A 47 11.70 -10.97 3.54
CA GLU A 47 13.13 -10.74 3.50
C GLU A 47 13.55 -10.03 2.21
N GLY A 48 14.80 -9.53 2.21
CA GLY A 48 15.35 -8.79 1.09
C GLY A 48 15.38 -9.61 -0.20
N CYS A 49 15.05 -8.98 -1.32
CA CYS A 49 15.13 -9.58 -2.65
C CYS A 49 15.64 -8.53 -3.66
N ASP A 50 16.30 -8.97 -4.72
CA ASP A 50 16.73 -8.15 -5.86
C ASP A 50 17.49 -6.87 -5.48
N GLY A 51 18.39 -6.98 -4.48
CA GLY A 51 19.22 -5.87 -4.01
C GLY A 51 18.56 -4.96 -2.98
N TYR A 52 17.29 -5.18 -2.64
CA TYR A 52 16.62 -4.51 -1.52
C TYR A 52 16.82 -5.29 -0.22
N ALA A 53 17.01 -4.57 0.88
CA ALA A 53 16.97 -5.15 2.21
C ALA A 53 15.53 -5.55 2.60
N ALA A 54 15.39 -6.29 3.71
CA ALA A 54 14.10 -6.80 4.16
C ALA A 54 13.08 -5.66 4.39
N GLY A 55 11.91 -5.76 3.75
CA GLY A 55 10.87 -4.74 3.80
C GLY A 55 11.20 -3.40 3.11
N GLU A 56 12.36 -3.26 2.46
CA GLU A 56 12.80 -2.02 1.82
C GLU A 56 12.31 -1.85 0.38
N GLN A 57 11.62 -2.84 -0.19
CA GLN A 57 10.97 -2.67 -1.48
C GLN A 57 9.93 -1.55 -1.37
N ARG A 58 9.84 -0.70 -2.41
CA ARG A 58 9.06 0.55 -2.34
C ARG A 58 7.91 0.59 -3.32
N ARG A 59 6.80 1.18 -2.89
CA ARG A 59 5.61 1.40 -3.72
C ARG A 59 5.08 2.80 -3.47
N ASP A 60 4.50 3.40 -4.50
CA ASP A 60 3.63 4.56 -4.32
C ASP A 60 2.26 4.05 -3.89
N PHE A 61 1.87 4.36 -2.65
CA PHE A 61 0.60 3.98 -2.06
C PHE A 61 -0.33 5.19 -2.09
N VAL A 62 -1.47 5.07 -2.78
CA VAL A 62 -2.44 6.15 -2.94
C VAL A 62 -3.74 5.80 -2.20
N PHE A 63 -4.25 6.74 -1.41
CA PHE A 63 -5.50 6.52 -0.69
C PHE A 63 -6.69 6.55 -1.66
N VAL A 64 -7.65 5.64 -1.48
CA VAL A 64 -8.85 5.56 -2.33
C VAL A 64 -9.64 6.87 -2.39
N GLY A 65 -9.61 7.66 -1.32
CA GLY A 65 -10.21 9.00 -1.31
C GLY A 65 -9.55 9.96 -2.31
N ASP A 66 -8.23 9.89 -2.47
CA ASP A 66 -7.50 10.71 -3.45
C ASP A 66 -7.80 10.28 -4.87
N VAL A 67 -7.89 8.97 -5.11
CA VAL A 67 -8.34 8.42 -6.39
C VAL A 67 -9.75 8.90 -6.73
N ALA A 68 -10.67 8.90 -5.76
CA ALA A 68 -12.02 9.41 -5.96
C ALA A 68 -12.02 10.91 -6.29
N ARG A 69 -11.22 11.72 -5.59
CA ARG A 69 -11.06 13.15 -5.89
C ARG A 69 -10.54 13.40 -7.31
N VAL A 70 -9.58 12.61 -7.78
CA VAL A 70 -9.09 12.71 -9.17
C VAL A 70 -10.18 12.37 -10.18
N ASN A 71 -10.97 11.33 -9.94
CA ASN A 71 -12.08 10.98 -10.83
C ASN A 71 -13.13 12.11 -10.90
N LEU A 72 -13.51 12.66 -9.75
CA LEU A 72 -14.45 13.79 -9.69
C LEU A 72 -13.89 15.04 -10.37
N HIS A 73 -12.60 15.32 -10.21
CA HIS A 73 -11.96 16.44 -10.91
C HIS A 73 -12.09 16.33 -12.42
N PHE A 74 -11.88 15.15 -13.02
CA PHE A 74 -12.04 14.99 -14.47
C PHE A 74 -13.51 14.98 -14.91
N LEU A 75 -14.43 14.52 -14.06
CA LEU A 75 -15.87 14.64 -14.30
C LEU A 75 -16.30 16.11 -14.45
N ASP A 76 -15.74 17.00 -13.60
CA ASP A 76 -16.03 18.44 -13.63
C ASP A 76 -15.30 19.20 -14.75
N HIS A 77 -14.37 18.54 -15.46
CA HIS A 77 -13.54 19.16 -16.51
C HIS A 77 -13.59 18.37 -17.82
N PRO A 78 -14.75 18.35 -18.51
CA PRO A 78 -14.98 17.54 -19.72
C PRO A 78 -14.06 17.91 -20.89
N GLU A 79 -13.43 19.07 -20.86
CA GLU A 79 -12.45 19.51 -21.85
C GLU A 79 -11.11 18.75 -21.77
N LYS A 80 -10.85 18.03 -20.67
CA LYS A 80 -9.57 17.34 -20.43
C LYS A 80 -9.66 15.87 -20.82
N SER A 81 -8.88 15.44 -21.80
CA SER A 81 -8.74 14.02 -22.17
C SER A 81 -7.27 13.60 -22.13
N GLY A 82 -7.02 12.30 -21.96
CA GLY A 82 -5.66 11.76 -21.93
C GLY A 82 -5.48 10.58 -20.98
N ILE A 83 -4.24 10.17 -20.78
CA ILE A 83 -3.87 9.10 -19.85
C ILE A 83 -3.00 9.71 -18.75
N PHE A 84 -3.40 9.50 -17.49
CA PHE A 84 -2.76 10.10 -16.33
C PHE A 84 -2.33 9.04 -15.32
N ASN A 85 -1.13 9.22 -14.78
CA ASN A 85 -0.67 8.46 -13.62
C ASN A 85 -1.34 9.01 -12.36
N VAL A 86 -1.89 8.13 -11.54
CA VAL A 86 -2.58 8.50 -10.29
C VAL A 86 -1.90 7.79 -9.13
N GLY A 87 -0.95 8.52 -8.55
CA GLY A 87 -0.18 8.16 -7.36
C GLY A 87 0.12 9.42 -6.55
N THR A 88 0.79 9.26 -5.41
CA THR A 88 1.20 10.40 -4.56
C THR A 88 2.50 11.06 -5.05
N GLY A 89 3.25 10.38 -5.92
CA GLY A 89 4.61 10.77 -6.32
C GLY A 89 5.68 10.42 -5.29
N ARG A 90 5.31 9.84 -4.14
CA ARG A 90 6.22 9.42 -3.08
C ARG A 90 6.22 7.90 -2.95
N ALA A 91 7.35 7.28 -3.27
CA ALA A 91 7.56 5.87 -3.00
C ALA A 91 7.90 5.65 -1.51
N GLN A 92 7.16 4.76 -0.86
CA GLN A 92 7.36 4.37 0.54
C GLN A 92 7.71 2.88 0.64
N SER A 93 8.51 2.51 1.63
CA SER A 93 8.87 1.11 1.86
C SER A 93 7.74 0.33 2.53
N PHE A 94 7.76 -1.00 2.41
CA PHE A 94 6.87 -1.86 3.17
C PHE A 94 7.12 -1.74 4.69
N ASN A 95 8.36 -1.46 5.10
CA ASN A 95 8.68 -1.12 6.48
C ASN A 95 7.92 0.12 6.97
N GLU A 96 7.93 1.22 6.20
CA GLU A 96 7.15 2.42 6.54
C GLU A 96 5.65 2.10 6.70
N LEU A 97 5.10 1.29 5.79
CA LEU A 97 3.69 0.89 5.83
C LEU A 97 3.36 0.00 7.03
N ALA A 98 4.23 -0.95 7.37
CA ALA A 98 4.07 -1.84 8.52
C ALA A 98 4.16 -1.06 9.84
N VAL A 99 5.14 -0.17 9.98
CA VAL A 99 5.29 0.72 11.14
C VAL A 99 4.02 1.56 11.34
N ALA A 100 3.50 2.17 10.27
CA ALA A 100 2.28 2.96 10.32
C ALA A 100 1.07 2.13 10.77
N ASN A 101 0.87 0.93 10.21
CA ASN A 101 -0.24 0.04 10.58
C ASN A 101 -0.15 -0.45 12.02
N VAL A 102 1.01 -0.94 12.45
CA VAL A 102 1.21 -1.46 13.80
C VAL A 102 1.02 -0.35 14.82
N ASN A 103 1.65 0.81 14.63
CA ASN A 103 1.49 1.93 15.55
C ASN A 103 0.05 2.48 15.57
N ALA A 104 -0.65 2.51 14.44
CA ALA A 104 -2.07 2.87 14.42
C ALA A 104 -2.91 1.90 15.26
N CYS A 105 -2.70 0.59 15.11
CA CYS A 105 -3.41 -0.42 15.92
C CYS A 105 -3.11 -0.29 17.42
N ARG A 106 -1.86 0.00 17.76
CA ARG A 106 -1.39 0.19 19.14
C ARG A 106 -1.94 1.46 19.78
N ALA A 107 -2.06 2.54 19.01
CA ALA A 107 -2.66 3.78 19.46
C ALA A 107 -4.14 3.61 19.84
N LEU A 108 -4.88 2.71 19.16
CA LEU A 108 -6.28 2.40 19.50
C LEU A 108 -6.44 1.80 20.91
N VAL A 109 -5.37 1.24 21.48
CA VAL A 109 -5.33 0.69 22.85
C VAL A 109 -4.43 1.52 23.79
N GLY A 110 -4.14 2.77 23.43
CA GLY A 110 -3.42 3.72 24.27
C GLY A 110 -1.91 3.48 24.39
N GLN A 111 -1.32 2.64 23.53
CA GLN A 111 0.12 2.40 23.54
C GLN A 111 0.88 3.46 22.72
N PRO A 112 2.09 3.87 23.15
CA PRO A 112 2.90 4.82 22.41
C PRO A 112 3.45 4.19 21.12
N ALA A 113 3.71 5.06 20.14
CA ALA A 113 4.36 4.66 18.89
C ALA A 113 5.80 4.20 19.15
N LEU A 114 6.22 3.12 18.48
CA LEU A 114 7.59 2.63 18.51
C LEU A 114 8.26 2.73 17.13
N PRO A 115 9.58 2.96 17.09
CA PRO A 115 10.34 2.91 15.86
C PRO A 115 10.46 1.48 15.32
N LEU A 116 10.77 1.33 14.03
CA LEU A 116 10.91 0.04 13.34
C LEU A 116 11.81 -0.94 14.11
N ALA A 117 12.99 -0.50 14.55
CA ALA A 117 13.95 -1.34 15.26
C ALA A 117 13.34 -1.99 16.51
N GLU A 118 12.51 -1.23 17.23
CA GLU A 118 11.86 -1.71 18.45
C GLU A 118 10.68 -2.63 18.12
N LEU A 119 9.90 -2.31 17.08
CA LEU A 119 8.83 -3.18 16.61
C LEU A 119 9.36 -4.56 16.17
N VAL A 120 10.53 -4.59 15.51
CA VAL A 120 11.22 -5.84 15.14
C VAL A 120 11.76 -6.55 16.37
N ARG A 121 12.44 -5.84 17.28
CA ARG A 121 12.97 -6.41 18.52
C ARG A 121 11.89 -7.09 19.38
N GLN A 122 10.69 -6.52 19.40
CA GLN A 122 9.53 -7.06 20.13
C GLN A 122 8.77 -8.14 19.36
N GLY A 123 9.16 -8.47 18.12
CA GLY A 123 8.46 -9.45 17.28
C GLY A 123 7.10 -8.96 16.74
N LEU A 124 6.82 -7.66 16.83
CA LEU A 124 5.60 -7.05 16.26
C LEU A 124 5.71 -6.90 14.74
N ILE A 125 6.93 -6.83 14.22
CA ILE A 125 7.24 -6.97 12.80
C ILE A 125 8.27 -8.10 12.66
N GLU A 126 7.97 -9.09 11.84
CA GLU A 126 8.85 -10.23 11.55
C GLU A 126 9.17 -10.25 10.05
N TYR A 127 10.39 -10.66 9.70
CA TYR A 127 10.76 -10.93 8.32
C TYR A 127 10.66 -12.43 8.06
N ILE A 128 10.03 -12.80 6.94
CA ILE A 128 9.88 -14.18 6.50
C ILE A 128 10.52 -14.38 5.13
N PRO A 129 11.01 -15.60 4.82
CA PRO A 129 11.59 -15.89 3.52
C PRO A 129 10.65 -15.51 2.38
N PHE A 130 11.22 -14.95 1.31
CA PHE A 130 10.45 -14.59 0.13
C PHE A 130 9.84 -15.86 -0.50
N PRO A 131 8.51 -15.92 -0.72
CA PRO A 131 7.86 -17.11 -1.25
C PRO A 131 8.39 -17.49 -2.63
N ALA A 132 8.66 -18.78 -2.83
CA ALA A 132 9.23 -19.27 -4.09
C ALA A 132 8.30 -19.02 -5.29
N ASP A 133 6.98 -19.02 -5.09
CA ASP A 133 5.96 -18.77 -6.11
C ASP A 133 5.88 -17.30 -6.56
N LEU A 134 6.43 -16.38 -5.76
CA LEU A 134 6.49 -14.95 -6.07
C LEU A 134 7.83 -14.54 -6.68
N LYS A 135 8.84 -15.42 -6.71
CA LYS A 135 10.15 -15.09 -7.27
C LYS A 135 10.02 -14.79 -8.77
N GLY A 136 10.58 -13.67 -9.22
CA GLY A 136 10.41 -13.13 -10.58
C GLY A 136 9.15 -12.29 -10.81
N LYS A 137 8.29 -12.10 -9.79
CA LYS A 137 7.01 -11.37 -9.89
C LYS A 137 6.85 -10.40 -8.73
N TYR A 138 6.49 -9.14 -9.01
CA TYR A 138 6.18 -8.12 -8.00
C TYR A 138 7.34 -7.73 -7.06
N GLN A 139 8.60 -7.96 -7.46
CA GLN A 139 9.79 -7.77 -6.61
C GLN A 139 10.43 -6.36 -6.68
N SER A 140 10.13 -5.59 -7.73
CA SER A 140 10.65 -4.23 -7.97
C SER A 140 9.65 -3.16 -7.61
#